data_AF-A0A7C2TKC6-F1
#
_entry.id   AF-A0A7C2TKC6-F1
#
_cell.length_a   1.000
_cell.length_b   1.000
_cell.length_c   1.000
_cell.angle_alpha   90.00
_cell.angle_beta   90.00
_cell.angle_gamma   90.00
#
_symmetry.space_group_name_H-M   'P 1'
#
loop_
_entity.id
_entity.type
_entity.pdbx_description
1 polymer ?
#
loop_
_entity_poly.entity_id
_entity_poly.type
_entity_poly.pdbx_seq_one_letter_code
_entity_poly.pdbx_strand_id
1 'polypeptide(L)'
;MSQRSIQIVQTRKIVKTRSVVKPTKRISDLLKNEINQYFDANGYLSWSAKKKKYIILGTNSPKNGLVQCPKCKLGQLMVIRSNRTGKRFIGCSNYYNGCRASSPLLQKARLRAIKQKCTSCAWPIILFRYSRKQKWTRQCANINCETRKPKS
;
A
#
# COMPACT_ATOMS: atom_id res chain seq x y z
N MET A 1 38.60 25.93 66.38
CA MET A 1 38.40 26.70 65.13
C MET A 1 37.67 25.81 64.13
N SER A 2 36.42 26.13 63.83
CA SER A 2 35.54 25.32 62.98
C SER A 2 35.94 25.46 61.51
N GLN A 3 36.48 24.41 60.91
CA GLN A 3 36.68 24.34 59.46
C GLN A 3 35.37 23.87 58.81
N ARG A 4 34.61 24.82 58.26
CA ARG A 4 33.49 24.50 57.37
C ARG A 4 34.06 24.06 56.02
N SER A 5 33.99 22.78 55.71
CA SER A 5 34.26 22.27 54.37
C SER A 5 33.10 22.65 53.45
N ILE A 6 33.37 23.51 52.47
CA ILE A 6 32.41 23.84 51.42
C ILE A 6 32.35 22.64 50.47
N GLN A 7 31.27 21.87 50.49
CA GLN A 7 31.04 20.84 49.49
C GLN A 7 30.45 21.46 48.22
N ILE A 8 31.26 21.50 47.16
CA ILE A 8 30.84 21.94 45.84
C ILE A 8 29.95 20.84 45.25
N VAL A 9 28.63 21.03 45.27
CA VAL A 9 27.68 20.13 44.60
C VAL A 9 27.84 20.32 43.08
N GLN A 10 28.55 19.40 42.44
CA GLN A 10 28.59 19.34 40.98
C GLN A 10 27.21 18.93 40.46
N THR A 11 26.41 19.91 40.04
CA THR A 11 25.17 19.64 39.32
C THR A 11 25.54 19.13 37.92
N ARG A 12 25.53 17.81 37.73
CA ARG A 12 25.59 17.23 36.38
C ARG A 12 24.37 17.73 35.60
N LYS A 13 24.56 18.70 34.71
CA LYS A 13 23.53 19.08 33.74
C LYS A 13 23.20 17.84 32.91
N ILE A 14 22.02 17.27 33.11
CA ILE A 14 21.50 16.18 32.31
C ILE A 14 21.38 16.72 30.88
N VAL A 15 22.33 16.33 30.02
CA VAL A 15 22.27 16.63 28.60
C VAL A 15 21.08 15.83 28.05
N LYS A 16 19.96 16.51 27.80
CA LYS A 16 18.82 15.90 27.11
C LYS A 16 19.33 15.44 25.74
N THR A 17 19.53 14.14 25.57
CA THR A 17 19.85 13.55 24.28
C THR A 17 18.71 13.89 23.33
N ARG A 18 18.99 14.82 22.41
CA ARG A 18 18.02 15.30 21.43
C ARG A 18 17.83 14.22 20.37
N SER A 19 16.81 13.38 20.60
CA SER A 19 15.91 12.75 19.61
C SER A 19 15.45 11.37 20.06
N VAL A 20 14.63 11.30 21.12
CA VAL A 20 13.84 10.08 21.37
C VAL A 20 12.70 10.07 20.35
N VAL A 21 12.85 9.33 19.25
CA VAL A 21 11.72 9.01 18.38
C VAL A 21 10.74 8.21 19.23
N LYS A 22 9.65 8.84 19.67
CA LYS A 22 8.62 8.17 20.46
C LYS A 22 7.88 7.20 19.54
N PRO A 23 7.88 5.88 19.80
CA PRO A 23 7.16 4.94 18.97
C PRO A 23 5.65 5.23 19.11
N THR A 24 4.99 5.46 17.97
CA THR A 24 3.53 5.55 17.93
C THR A 24 2.93 4.15 17.83
N LYS A 25 1.68 3.98 18.28
CA LYS A 25 0.94 2.71 18.13
C LYS A 25 0.97 2.18 16.68
N ARG A 26 0.89 3.09 15.70
CA ARG A 26 0.98 2.75 14.27
C ARG A 26 2.33 2.16 13.89
N ILE A 27 3.44 2.66 14.44
CA ILE A 27 4.79 2.18 14.14
C ILE A 27 4.99 0.79 14.76
N SER A 28 4.54 0.56 15.99
CA SER A 28 4.63 -0.76 16.61
C SER A 28 3.75 -1.79 15.89
N ASP A 29 2.55 -1.42 15.45
CA ASP A 29 1.67 -2.31 14.68
C ASP A 29 2.26 -2.65 13.29
N LEU A 30 2.94 -1.69 12.65
CA LEU A 30 3.66 -1.92 11.40
C LEU A 30 4.80 -2.92 11.57
N LEU A 31 5.62 -2.73 12.60
CA LEU A 31 6.72 -3.63 12.93
C LEU A 31 6.21 -5.06 13.21
N LYS A 32 5.14 -5.20 14.00
CA LYS A 32 4.52 -6.51 14.27
C LYS A 32 4.07 -7.20 13.00
N ASN A 33 3.42 -6.47 12.08
CA ASN A 33 2.99 -7.04 10.81
C ASN A 33 4.18 -7.48 9.93
N GLU A 34 5.28 -6.73 9.93
CA GLU A 34 6.50 -7.09 9.22
C GLU A 34 7.16 -8.35 9.80
N ILE A 35 7.22 -8.45 11.14
CA ILE A 35 7.73 -9.65 11.83
C ILE A 35 6.87 -10.87 11.50
N ASN A 36 5.54 -10.76 11.62
CA ASN A 36 4.62 -11.86 11.29
C ASN A 36 4.76 -12.30 9.83
N GLN A 37 4.97 -11.36 8.91
CA GLN A 37 5.20 -11.66 7.50
C GLN A 37 6.49 -12.45 7.26
N TYR A 38 7.54 -12.19 8.06
CA TYR A 38 8.83 -12.87 7.95
C TYR A 38 8.74 -14.33 8.43
N PHE A 39 7.97 -14.60 9.49
CA PHE A 39 7.81 -15.94 10.06
C PHE A 39 6.70 -16.78 9.42
N ASP A 40 6.01 -16.28 8.40
CA ASP A 40 4.97 -17.03 7.70
C ASP A 40 5.60 -18.16 6.87
N ALA A 41 5.38 -19.42 7.29
CA ALA A 41 5.85 -20.62 6.61
C ALA A 41 5.34 -20.72 5.16
N ASN A 42 4.24 -20.03 4.82
CA ASN A 42 3.68 -19.96 3.47
C ASN A 42 4.24 -18.78 2.65
N GLY A 43 5.14 -17.97 3.23
CA GLY A 43 5.74 -16.82 2.58
C GLY A 43 6.84 -17.23 1.60
N TYR A 44 6.59 -17.11 0.31
CA TYR A 44 7.63 -17.32 -0.70
C TYR A 44 8.43 -16.03 -0.97
N LEU A 45 9.75 -16.17 -1.10
CA LEU A 45 10.67 -15.09 -1.46
C LEU A 45 10.65 -14.87 -2.98
N SER A 46 10.37 -13.64 -3.40
CA SER A 46 10.43 -13.24 -4.83
C SER A 46 11.52 -12.20 -5.05
N TRP A 47 12.39 -12.41 -6.03
CA TRP A 47 13.41 -11.43 -6.39
C TRP A 47 12.81 -10.27 -7.20
N SER A 48 13.01 -9.04 -6.75
CA SER A 48 12.67 -7.84 -7.53
C SER A 48 13.92 -7.24 -8.16
N ALA A 49 14.20 -7.59 -9.41
CA ALA A 49 15.33 -7.05 -10.18
C ALA A 49 15.35 -5.50 -10.19
N LYS A 50 14.16 -4.88 -10.24
CA LYS A 50 14.00 -3.43 -10.21
C LYS A 50 14.41 -2.78 -8.89
N LYS A 51 14.15 -3.44 -7.77
CA LYS A 51 14.49 -2.94 -6.42
C LYS A 51 15.79 -3.55 -5.88
N LYS A 52 16.43 -4.43 -6.64
CA LYS A 52 17.59 -5.25 -6.26
C LYS A 52 17.44 -5.88 -4.87
N LYS A 53 16.25 -6.40 -4.54
CA LYS A 53 15.97 -7.03 -3.25
C LYS A 53 14.95 -8.15 -3.36
N TYR A 54 15.08 -9.13 -2.46
CA TYR A 54 14.04 -10.12 -2.22
C TYR A 54 12.83 -9.46 -1.54
N ILE A 55 11.64 -9.81 -2.02
CA ILE A 55 10.35 -9.40 -1.49
C ILE A 55 9.67 -10.66 -0.98
N ILE A 56 9.40 -10.69 0.32
CA ILE A 56 8.58 -11.73 0.93
C ILE A 56 7.15 -11.50 0.45
N LEU A 57 6.64 -12.34 -0.45
CA LEU A 57 5.23 -12.34 -0.85
C LEU A 57 4.48 -13.25 0.14
N GLY A 58 4.43 -12.82 1.40
CA GLY A 58 3.70 -13.50 2.47
C GLY A 58 2.19 -13.30 2.34
N THR A 59 1.41 -14.06 3.12
CA THR A 59 -0.07 -14.05 3.20
C THR A 59 -0.70 -12.68 3.49
N ASN A 60 0.10 -11.65 3.76
CA ASN A 60 -0.39 -10.31 3.99
C ASN A 60 -0.88 -9.63 2.71
N SER A 61 -2.15 -9.23 2.78
CA SER A 61 -2.79 -8.33 1.84
C SER A 61 -1.92 -7.07 1.64
N PRO A 62 -1.51 -6.72 0.40
CA PRO A 62 -0.77 -5.48 0.17
C PRO A 62 -1.54 -4.28 0.75
N LYS A 63 -0.83 -3.33 1.39
CA LYS A 63 -1.46 -2.13 2.01
C LYS A 63 -2.37 -1.36 1.04
N ASN A 64 -2.01 -1.37 -0.25
CA ASN A 64 -2.76 -0.71 -1.34
C ASN A 64 -3.69 -1.67 -2.12
N GLY A 65 -3.90 -2.87 -1.60
CA GLY A 65 -4.83 -3.86 -2.14
C GLY A 65 -6.27 -3.39 -1.99
N LEU A 66 -7.04 -3.54 -3.08
CA LEU A 66 -8.43 -3.12 -3.14
C LEU A 66 -9.38 -4.30 -2.93
N VAL A 67 -9.29 -5.28 -3.82
CA VAL A 67 -10.13 -6.48 -3.84
C VAL A 67 -9.29 -7.68 -4.26
N GLN A 68 -9.73 -8.88 -3.90
CA GLN A 68 -9.09 -10.13 -4.33
C GLN A 68 -9.13 -10.26 -5.86
N CYS A 69 -8.08 -10.81 -6.44
CA CYS A 69 -7.98 -10.97 -7.88
C CYS A 69 -8.89 -12.11 -8.35
N PRO A 70 -9.83 -11.88 -9.29
CA PRO A 70 -10.71 -12.93 -9.78
C PRO A 70 -9.99 -14.00 -10.61
N LYS A 71 -8.81 -13.68 -11.20
CA LYS A 71 -8.05 -14.65 -12.02
C LYS A 71 -7.27 -15.65 -11.18
N CYS A 72 -6.43 -15.17 -10.25
CA CYS A 72 -5.56 -16.05 -9.48
C CYS A 72 -6.08 -16.39 -8.09
N LYS A 73 -7.07 -15.65 -7.55
CA LYS A 73 -7.61 -15.75 -6.17
C LYS A 73 -6.60 -15.62 -5.02
N LEU A 74 -5.29 -15.70 -5.28
CA LEU A 74 -4.23 -15.57 -4.28
C LEU A 74 -3.83 -14.10 -4.07
N GLY A 75 -3.77 -13.33 -5.15
CA GLY A 75 -3.34 -11.92 -5.12
C GLY A 75 -4.50 -10.94 -4.95
N GLN A 76 -4.16 -9.67 -4.75
CA GLN A 76 -5.10 -8.55 -4.70
C GLN A 76 -4.87 -7.59 -5.86
N LEU A 77 -5.95 -7.00 -6.37
CA LEU A 77 -5.93 -5.94 -7.36
C LEU A 77 -5.56 -4.61 -6.70
N MET A 78 -4.62 -3.88 -7.28
CA MET A 78 -4.17 -2.57 -6.81
C MET A 78 -3.97 -1.61 -7.97
N VAL A 79 -4.02 -0.31 -7.68
CA VAL A 79 -3.69 0.74 -8.66
C VAL A 79 -2.17 0.89 -8.73
N ILE A 80 -1.61 0.68 -9.91
CA ILE A 80 -0.19 0.76 -10.21
C ILE A 80 0.04 1.90 -11.20
N ARG A 81 1.10 2.66 -11.00
CA ARG A 81 1.63 3.58 -12.00
C ARG A 81 2.87 2.96 -12.62
N SER A 82 2.86 2.78 -13.94
CA SER A 82 4.04 2.31 -14.66
C SER A 82 5.14 3.37 -14.57
N ASN A 83 6.35 2.96 -14.16
CA ASN A 83 7.49 3.88 -14.20
C ASN A 83 7.98 4.11 -15.63
N ARG A 84 7.81 3.13 -16.53
CA ARG A 84 8.31 3.22 -17.92
C ARG A 84 7.42 4.12 -18.77
N THR A 85 6.11 3.98 -18.65
CA THR A 85 5.13 4.73 -19.47
C THR A 85 4.45 5.86 -18.72
N GLY A 86 4.62 5.97 -17.41
CA GLY A 86 3.91 6.94 -16.56
C GLY A 86 2.41 6.67 -16.40
N LYS A 87 1.85 5.71 -17.14
CA LYS A 87 0.42 5.39 -17.20
C LYS A 87 -0.05 4.63 -15.97
N ARG A 88 -1.29 4.89 -15.55
CA ARG A 88 -1.98 4.22 -14.44
C ARG A 88 -2.77 3.01 -14.95
N PHE A 89 -2.74 1.91 -14.22
CA PHE A 89 -3.52 0.72 -14.51
C PHE A 89 -3.82 -0.02 -13.22
N ILE A 90 -4.82 -0.90 -13.22
CA ILE A 90 -4.97 -1.88 -12.15
C ILE A 90 -4.20 -3.14 -12.53
N GLY A 91 -3.43 -3.66 -11.58
CA GLY A 91 -2.69 -4.91 -11.70
C GLY A 91 -2.82 -5.76 -10.44
N CYS A 92 -2.60 -7.07 -10.60
CA CYS A 92 -2.52 -7.99 -9.47
C CYS A 92 -1.18 -7.87 -8.73
N SER A 93 -1.20 -7.97 -7.40
CA SER A 93 0.01 -8.12 -6.59
C SER A 93 0.85 -9.33 -6.99
N ASN A 94 0.18 -10.41 -7.39
CA ASN A 94 0.79 -11.69 -7.74
C ASN A 94 1.23 -11.77 -9.21
N TYR A 95 1.61 -10.65 -9.81
CA TYR A 95 2.05 -10.61 -11.21
C TYR A 95 3.32 -11.45 -11.44
N TYR A 96 4.25 -11.45 -10.48
CA TYR A 96 5.53 -12.17 -10.58
C TYR A 96 5.37 -13.70 -10.68
N ASN A 97 4.31 -14.27 -10.10
CA ASN A 97 4.03 -15.70 -10.21
C ASN A 97 3.15 -16.05 -11.43
N GLY A 98 3.10 -15.15 -12.43
CA GLY A 98 2.41 -15.41 -13.70
C GLY A 98 0.99 -14.85 -13.82
N CYS A 99 0.43 -14.17 -12.80
CA CYS A 99 -0.91 -13.60 -12.92
C CYS A 99 -0.96 -12.38 -13.85
N ARG A 100 -1.56 -12.55 -15.05
CA ARG A 100 -1.75 -11.48 -16.06
C ARG A 100 -3.09 -10.72 -15.93
N ALA A 101 -3.58 -10.52 -14.71
CA ALA A 101 -4.76 -9.68 -14.48
C ALA A 101 -4.35 -8.20 -14.47
N SER A 102 -4.64 -7.49 -15.56
CA SER A 102 -4.43 -6.05 -15.65
C SER A 102 -5.53 -5.37 -16.45
N SER A 103 -5.84 -4.12 -16.12
CA SER A 103 -6.79 -3.28 -16.86
C SER A 103 -6.28 -1.83 -16.88
N PRO A 104 -6.20 -1.18 -18.06
CA PRO A 104 -5.84 0.23 -18.14
C PRO A 104 -6.86 1.11 -17.42
N LEU A 105 -6.37 2.18 -16.79
CA LEU A 105 -7.22 3.19 -16.14
C LEU A 105 -7.27 4.49 -16.93
N LEU A 106 -8.21 5.35 -16.53
CA LEU A 106 -8.34 6.72 -17.03
C LEU A 106 -7.09 7.53 -16.68
N GLN A 107 -6.33 7.96 -17.69
CA GLN A 107 -5.03 8.60 -17.48
C GLN A 107 -5.16 10.06 -17.03
N LYS A 108 -6.06 10.82 -17.67
CA LYS A 108 -6.24 12.26 -17.44
C LYS A 108 -7.15 12.59 -16.25
N ALA A 109 -7.97 11.63 -15.81
CA ALA A 109 -8.92 11.85 -14.71
C ALA A 109 -8.25 11.79 -13.33
N ARG A 110 -8.82 12.53 -12.37
CA ARG A 110 -8.54 12.30 -10.94
C ARG A 110 -9.29 11.05 -10.51
N LEU A 111 -8.57 10.09 -9.92
CA LEU A 111 -9.07 8.77 -9.58
C LEU A 111 -9.01 8.52 -8.08
N ARG A 112 -10.04 7.86 -7.55
CA ARG A 112 -10.06 7.23 -6.24
C ARG A 112 -10.59 5.81 -6.41
N ALA A 113 -9.86 4.80 -5.94
CA ALA A 113 -10.32 3.42 -6.01
C ALA A 113 -10.99 3.03 -4.68
N ILE A 114 -12.13 2.35 -4.77
CA ILE A 114 -12.89 1.86 -3.62
C ILE A 114 -12.62 0.35 -3.49
N LYS A 115 -12.58 -0.15 -2.25
CA LYS A 115 -12.49 -1.60 -1.93
C LYS A 115 -13.78 -2.39 -2.21
N GLN A 116 -14.71 -1.81 -2.98
CA GLN A 116 -15.98 -2.46 -3.32
C GLN A 116 -15.82 -3.24 -4.62
N LYS A 117 -16.22 -4.52 -4.58
CA LYS A 117 -16.25 -5.39 -5.76
C LYS A 117 -17.43 -5.05 -6.67
N CYS A 118 -17.19 -5.08 -7.97
CA CYS A 118 -18.23 -5.04 -8.99
C CYS A 118 -19.02 -6.36 -8.98
N THR A 119 -20.33 -6.28 -9.15
CA THR A 119 -21.23 -7.46 -9.14
C THR A 119 -20.97 -8.41 -10.31
N SER A 120 -20.67 -7.90 -11.51
CA SER A 120 -20.51 -8.73 -12.71
C SER A 120 -19.12 -9.37 -12.84
N CYS A 121 -18.05 -8.61 -12.57
CA CYS A 121 -16.68 -9.08 -12.84
C CYS A 121 -15.77 -9.21 -11.61
N ALA A 122 -16.25 -8.84 -10.41
CA ALA A 122 -15.48 -8.82 -9.16
C ALA A 122 -14.25 -7.87 -9.15
N TRP A 123 -14.06 -7.03 -10.16
CA TRP A 123 -13.04 -5.97 -10.16
C TRP A 123 -13.45 -4.80 -9.24
N PRO A 124 -12.50 -3.98 -8.76
CA PRO A 124 -12.83 -2.87 -7.88
C PRO A 124 -13.54 -1.74 -8.63
N ILE A 125 -14.38 -1.01 -7.92
CA ILE A 125 -15.03 0.20 -8.43
C ILE A 125 -14.09 1.40 -8.28
N ILE A 126 -14.02 2.23 -9.32
CA ILE A 126 -13.31 3.50 -9.31
C ILE A 126 -14.29 4.67 -9.30
N LEU A 127 -13.92 5.71 -8.56
CA LEU A 127 -14.52 7.04 -8.62
C LEU A 127 -13.60 7.93 -9.44
N PHE A 128 -14.16 8.66 -10.41
CA PHE A 128 -13.39 9.59 -11.22
C PHE A 128 -14.09 10.92 -11.44
N ARG A 129 -13.30 11.94 -11.78
CA ARG A 129 -13.76 13.23 -12.33
C ARG A 129 -12.64 13.84 -13.17
N TYR A 130 -12.99 14.59 -14.22
CA TYR A 130 -12.00 15.29 -15.04
C TYR A 130 -11.74 16.70 -14.51
N SER A 131 -12.81 17.44 -14.21
CA SER A 131 -12.73 18.79 -13.67
C SER A 131 -13.11 18.86 -12.19
N ARG A 132 -12.69 19.91 -11.49
CA ARG A 132 -13.08 20.13 -10.09
C ARG A 132 -14.59 20.38 -9.92
N LYS A 133 -15.25 20.94 -10.94
CA LYS A 133 -16.68 21.28 -10.96
C LYS A 133 -17.59 20.06 -11.19
N GLN A 134 -17.06 18.98 -11.76
CA GLN A 134 -17.84 17.78 -12.06
C GLN A 134 -18.04 16.92 -10.79
N LYS A 135 -19.22 16.31 -10.68
CA LYS A 135 -19.51 15.29 -9.67
C LYS A 135 -18.63 14.06 -9.89
N TRP A 136 -18.32 13.35 -8.81
CA TRP A 136 -17.60 12.08 -8.91
C TRP A 136 -18.50 11.01 -9.51
N THR A 137 -18.06 10.41 -10.61
CA THR A 137 -18.76 9.31 -11.28
C THR A 137 -18.19 7.96 -10.86
N ARG A 138 -19.05 6.96 -10.70
CA ARG A 138 -18.69 5.58 -10.35
C ARG A 138 -18.60 4.75 -11.62
N GLN A 139 -17.52 3.98 -11.76
CA GLN A 139 -17.32 3.08 -12.90
C GLN A 139 -16.52 1.86 -12.48
N CYS A 140 -16.72 0.73 -13.17
CA CYS A 140 -15.90 -0.46 -12.98
C CYS A 140 -14.48 -0.23 -13.54
N ALA A 141 -13.46 -0.71 -12.83
CA ALA A 141 -12.07 -0.64 -13.28
C ALA A 141 -11.76 -1.49 -14.51
N ASN A 142 -12.50 -2.58 -14.73
CA ASN A 142 -12.30 -3.45 -15.87
C ASN A 142 -12.91 -2.81 -17.13
N ILE A 143 -12.10 -2.61 -18.17
CA ILE A 143 -12.57 -2.09 -19.46
C ILE A 143 -13.58 -3.04 -20.11
N ASN A 144 -13.37 -4.35 -19.94
CA ASN A 144 -14.18 -5.38 -20.58
C ASN A 144 -15.47 -5.71 -19.81
N CYS A 145 -15.80 -4.94 -18.76
CA CYS A 145 -16.99 -5.19 -17.96
C CYS A 145 -18.26 -4.74 -18.69
N GLU A 146 -19.30 -5.56 -18.66
CA GLU A 146 -20.61 -5.27 -19.25
C GLU A 146 -21.24 -4.01 -18.64
N THR A 147 -21.10 -3.81 -17.33
CA THR A 147 -21.63 -2.62 -16.63
C THR A 147 -21.05 -1.29 -17.12
N ARG A 148 -19.97 -1.35 -17.92
CA ARG A 148 -19.31 -0.17 -18.49
C ARG A 148 -19.82 0.16 -19.90
N LYS A 149 -20.38 -0.82 -20.60
CA LYS A 149 -20.93 -0.59 -21.94
C LYS A 149 -22.16 0.31 -21.81
N PRO A 150 -22.35 1.30 -22.70
CA PRO A 150 -23.61 2.02 -22.77
C PRO A 150 -24.72 0.98 -23.01
N LYS A 151 -25.82 1.07 -22.25
CA LYS A 151 -27.04 0.34 -22.62
C LYS A 151 -27.45 0.90 -23.98
N SER A 152 -27.41 0.04 -25.01
CA SER A 152 -27.96 0.37 -26.32
C SER A 152 -29.47 0.48 -26.26
#